data_AF-A0A1X9MF24-F1
#
_entry.id   AF-A0A1X9MF24-F1
#
_cell.length_a   1.000
_cell.length_b   1.000
_cell.length_c   1.000
_cell.angle_alpha   90.00
_cell.angle_beta   90.00
_cell.angle_gamma   90.00
#
_symmetry.space_group_name_H-M   'P 1'
#
loop_
_entity.id
_entity.type
_entity.pdbx_description
1 polymer ?
#
loop_
_entity_poly.entity_id
_entity_poly.type
_entity_poly.pdbx_seq_one_letter_code
_entity_poly.pdbx_strand_id
1 'polypeptide(L)'
;MYMNEIIKETDTLFKGWLSQLTEKEEGIMQLLLQVGIDSRYETYTTGNKKAFMRNLKSKIKKIKLQGPTITFQPTWNETLRTIKKLERIGMMKIDEEGLPVWMYQDIDRILEMIEDRA
;
A
#
# COMPACT_ATOMS: atom_id res chain seq x y z
N MET A 1 8.86 -25.73 -10.66
CA MET A 1 9.34 -24.77 -11.70
C MET A 1 8.37 -23.60 -11.89
N TYR A 2 7.05 -23.79 -11.76
CA TYR A 2 6.00 -22.78 -12.00
C TYR A 2 5.88 -21.64 -10.97
N MET A 3 6.13 -21.92 -9.68
CA MET A 3 6.15 -20.89 -8.64
C MET A 3 7.15 -19.76 -8.94
N ASN A 4 8.19 -20.07 -9.73
CA ASN A 4 9.23 -19.13 -10.10
C ASN A 4 8.77 -18.10 -11.16
N GLU A 5 7.78 -18.42 -12.00
CA GLU A 5 7.27 -17.51 -13.02
C GLU A 5 6.27 -16.49 -12.45
N ILE A 6 5.35 -16.94 -11.58
CA ILE A 6 4.40 -16.04 -10.89
C ILE A 6 5.15 -15.05 -9.99
N ILE A 7 6.17 -15.52 -9.25
CA ILE A 7 7.03 -14.65 -8.44
C ILE A 7 7.74 -13.62 -9.33
N LYS A 8 8.22 -14.02 -10.51
CA LYS A 8 8.94 -13.11 -11.43
C LYS A 8 8.04 -12.04 -12.03
N GLU A 9 6.80 -12.38 -12.39
CA GLU A 9 5.85 -11.41 -12.95
C GLU A 9 5.32 -10.44 -11.90
N THR A 10 4.98 -10.94 -10.71
CA THR A 10 4.61 -10.09 -9.56
C THR A 10 5.76 -9.18 -9.12
N ASP A 11 7.00 -9.67 -9.11
CA ASP A 11 8.20 -8.86 -8.87
C ASP A 11 8.41 -7.79 -9.95
N THR A 12 8.11 -8.10 -11.22
CA THR A 12 8.18 -7.13 -12.32
C THR A 12 7.13 -6.02 -12.16
N LEU A 13 5.89 -6.37 -11.82
CA LEU A 13 4.83 -5.40 -11.52
C LEU A 13 5.20 -4.51 -10.33
N PHE A 14 5.68 -5.13 -9.25
CA PHE A 14 6.08 -4.42 -8.05
C PHE A 14 7.24 -3.45 -8.31
N LYS A 15 8.27 -3.89 -9.03
CA LYS A 15 9.36 -3.01 -9.50
C LYS A 15 8.84 -1.89 -10.40
N GLY A 16 7.87 -2.18 -11.25
CA GLY A 16 7.18 -1.20 -12.10
C GLY A 16 6.51 -0.09 -11.28
N TRP A 17 5.80 -0.44 -10.20
CA TRP A 17 5.21 0.57 -9.30
C TRP A 17 6.27 1.33 -8.53
N LEU A 18 7.24 0.64 -7.91
CA LEU A 18 8.29 1.29 -7.13
C LEU A 18 9.11 2.27 -7.96
N SER A 19 9.40 1.95 -9.22
CA SER A 19 10.12 2.85 -10.13
C SER A 19 9.41 4.20 -10.37
N GLN A 20 8.10 4.28 -10.09
CA GLN A 20 7.31 5.50 -10.20
C GLN A 20 7.28 6.31 -8.90
N LEU A 21 7.83 5.79 -7.80
CA LEU A 21 7.84 6.43 -6.50
C LEU A 21 9.18 7.13 -6.24
N THR A 22 9.11 8.27 -5.58
CA THR A 22 10.28 8.87 -4.94
C THR A 22 10.56 8.15 -3.64
N GLU A 23 11.79 8.27 -3.13
CA GLU A 23 12.18 7.71 -1.82
C GLU A 23 11.22 8.11 -0.68
N LYS A 24 10.70 9.36 -0.69
CA LYS A 24 9.70 9.78 0.29
C LYS A 24 8.38 9.04 0.14
N GLU A 25 7.93 8.85 -1.10
CA GLU A 25 6.67 8.17 -1.39
C GLU A 25 6.76 6.68 -1.07
N GLU A 26 7.90 6.04 -1.29
CA GLU A 26 8.16 4.66 -0.85
C GLU A 26 8.10 4.54 0.67
N GLY A 27 8.75 5.44 1.41
CA GLY A 27 8.66 5.46 2.87
C GLY A 27 7.20 5.63 3.35
N ILE A 28 6.44 6.51 2.70
CA ILE A 28 5.01 6.69 3.00
C ILE A 28 4.21 5.43 2.65
N MET A 29 4.49 4.77 1.52
CA MET A 29 3.86 3.51 1.14
C MET A 29 4.06 2.43 2.21
N GLN A 30 5.28 2.29 2.74
CA GLN A 30 5.56 1.35 3.85
C GLN A 30 4.76 1.70 5.10
N LEU A 31 4.65 3.00 5.43
CA LEU A 31 3.80 3.46 6.53
C LEU A 31 2.32 3.10 6.32
N LEU A 32 1.80 3.28 5.09
CA LEU A 32 0.42 2.94 4.74
C LEU A 32 0.16 1.43 4.89
N LEU A 33 1.11 0.59 4.48
CA LEU A 33 1.03 -0.85 4.64
C LEU A 33 0.94 -1.25 6.12
N GLN A 34 1.85 -0.74 6.95
CA GLN A 34 1.87 -1.02 8.38
C GLN A 34 0.56 -0.58 9.07
N VAL A 35 0.13 0.65 8.83
CA VAL A 35 -1.10 1.18 9.45
C VAL A 35 -2.34 0.46 8.92
N GLY A 36 -2.34 0.03 7.65
CA GLY A 36 -3.41 -0.74 7.04
C GLY A 36 -3.62 -2.09 7.74
N ILE A 37 -2.54 -2.80 8.04
CA ILE A 37 -2.57 -4.08 8.77
C ILE A 37 -3.18 -3.86 10.16
N ASP A 38 -2.66 -2.88 10.92
CA ASP A 38 -3.12 -2.59 12.28
C ASP A 38 -4.61 -2.17 12.30
N SER A 39 -5.03 -1.41 11.29
CA SER A 39 -6.39 -0.86 11.23
C SER A 39 -7.43 -1.86 10.73
N ARG A 40 -7.02 -2.90 10.00
CA ARG A 40 -7.92 -3.97 9.54
C ARG A 40 -8.51 -4.73 10.72
N TYR A 41 -7.68 -5.08 11.70
CA TYR A 41 -8.12 -5.73 12.93
C TYR A 41 -9.17 -4.88 13.69
N GLU A 42 -8.89 -3.58 13.86
CA GLU A 42 -9.82 -2.68 14.54
C GLU A 42 -11.13 -2.52 13.76
N THR A 43 -11.05 -2.34 12.44
CA THR A 43 -12.22 -2.14 11.58
C THR A 43 -13.15 -3.35 11.63
N TYR A 44 -12.59 -4.57 11.57
CA TYR A 44 -13.40 -5.80 11.63
C TYR A 44 -13.96 -6.08 13.03
N THR A 45 -13.29 -5.62 14.08
CA THR A 45 -13.77 -5.79 15.46
C THR A 45 -14.85 -4.77 15.82
N THR A 46 -14.76 -3.54 15.30
CA THR A 46 -15.59 -2.41 15.75
C THR A 46 -16.55 -1.87 14.70
N GLY A 47 -16.41 -2.28 13.43
CA GLY A 47 -17.13 -1.71 12.28
C GLY A 47 -16.70 -0.29 11.91
N ASN A 48 -15.64 0.25 12.53
CA ASN A 48 -15.24 1.64 12.32
C ASN A 48 -14.41 1.82 11.03
N LYS A 49 -15.11 2.14 9.94
CA LYS A 49 -14.51 2.42 8.62
C LYS A 49 -13.55 3.62 8.58
N LYS A 50 -13.46 4.44 9.65
CA LYS A 50 -12.53 5.57 9.75
C LYS A 50 -11.23 5.22 10.47
N ALA A 51 -11.09 4.00 10.97
CA ALA A 51 -9.95 3.57 11.79
C ALA A 51 -8.62 3.81 11.08
N PHE A 52 -8.51 3.40 9.81
CA PHE A 52 -7.28 3.57 9.02
C PHE A 52 -6.81 5.02 8.92
N MET A 53 -7.65 5.93 8.43
CA MET A 53 -7.27 7.33 8.26
C MET A 53 -6.99 8.03 9.59
N ARG A 54 -7.72 7.67 10.65
CA ARG A 54 -7.47 8.18 12.01
C ARG A 54 -6.12 7.70 12.55
N ASN A 55 -5.84 6.41 12.43
CA ASN A 55 -4.61 5.79 12.91
C ASN A 55 -3.40 6.32 12.11
N LEU A 56 -3.55 6.49 10.80
CA LEU A 56 -2.54 7.09 9.93
C LEU A 56 -2.21 8.52 10.37
N LYS A 57 -3.23 9.36 10.57
CA LYS A 57 -3.05 10.75 11.03
C LYS A 57 -2.35 10.82 12.39
N SER A 58 -2.59 9.86 13.27
CA SER A 58 -1.90 9.74 14.57
C SER A 58 -0.44 9.29 14.39
N LYS A 59 -0.18 8.31 13.52
CA LYS A 59 1.14 7.72 13.30
C LYS A 59 2.10 8.70 12.64
N ILE A 60 1.69 9.46 11.62
CA ILE A 60 2.54 10.45 10.93
C ILE A 60 3.12 11.51 11.88
N LYS A 61 2.43 11.81 12.99
CA LYS A 61 2.89 12.80 13.99
C LYS A 61 4.00 12.27 14.88
N LYS A 62 4.15 10.95 14.97
CA LYS A 62 5.00 10.26 15.95
C LYS A 62 6.19 9.55 15.33
N ILE A 63 6.20 9.38 14.00
CA ILE A 63 7.21 8.58 13.30
C ILE A 63 8.08 9.45 12.39
N LYS A 64 9.38 9.14 12.39
CA LYS A 64 10.29 9.51 11.30
C LYS A 64 10.51 8.27 10.45
N LEU A 65 10.31 8.41 9.15
CA LEU A 65 10.57 7.37 8.16
C LEU A 65 12.03 7.45 7.75
N GLN A 66 12.64 6.27 7.59
CA GLN A 66 14.00 6.12 7.09
C GLN A 66 13.91 5.64 5.64
N GLY A 67 14.34 6.49 4.72
CA GLY A 67 14.69 6.08 3.37
C GLY A 67 16.21 5.78 3.27
N PRO A 68 16.66 5.21 2.14
CA PRO A 68 18.08 4.92 1.92
C PRO A 68 19.03 6.12 2.05
N THR A 69 18.57 7.33 1.72
CA THR A 69 19.38 8.56 1.71
C THR A 69 18.85 9.64 2.64
N ILE A 70 17.56 9.62 2.98
CA ILE A 70 16.92 10.65 3.82
C ILE A 70 16.14 10.07 5.01
N THR A 71 16.22 10.74 6.15
CA THR A 71 15.27 10.56 7.25
C THR A 71 14.32 11.74 7.27
N PHE A 72 13.01 11.48 7.24
CA PHE A 72 12.01 12.53 7.18
C PHE A 72 10.76 12.18 7.98
N GLN A 73 9.98 13.19 8.34
CA GLN A 73 8.66 13.00 8.92
C GLN A 73 7.61 13.39 7.88
N PRO A 74 6.70 12.49 7.47
CA PRO A 74 5.71 12.80 6.46
C PRO A 74 4.65 13.77 6.99
N THR A 75 4.30 14.77 6.19
CA THR A 75 3.13 15.62 6.46
C THR A 75 1.85 14.92 6.00
N TRP A 76 0.71 15.31 6.58
CA TRP A 76 -0.60 14.79 6.15
C TRP A 76 -0.86 15.03 4.65
N ASN A 77 -0.46 16.20 4.13
CA ASN A 77 -0.64 16.54 2.73
C ASN A 77 0.27 15.72 1.79
N GLU A 78 1.51 15.42 2.19
CA GLU A 78 2.35 14.47 1.46
C GLU A 78 1.71 13.08 1.44
N THR A 79 1.26 12.60 2.60
CA THR A 79 0.59 11.29 2.70
C THR A 79 -0.64 11.19 1.81
N LEU A 80 -1.53 12.19 1.82
CA LEU A 80 -2.70 12.20 0.94
C LEU A 80 -2.35 12.24 -0.55
N ARG A 81 -1.30 12.98 -0.92
CA ARG A 81 -0.81 13.01 -2.31
C ARG A 81 -0.25 11.66 -2.72
N THR A 82 0.50 10.99 -1.84
CA THR A 82 1.01 9.64 -2.08
C THR A 82 -0.13 8.64 -2.23
N ILE A 83 -1.16 8.67 -1.38
CA ILE A 83 -2.34 7.78 -1.53
C ILE A 83 -2.96 7.94 -2.92
N LYS A 84 -3.23 9.18 -3.35
CA LYS A 84 -3.79 9.44 -4.70
C LYS A 84 -2.88 8.96 -5.82
N LYS A 85 -1.56 9.06 -5.65
CA LYS A 85 -0.60 8.56 -6.63
C LYS A 85 -0.62 7.05 -6.69
N LEU A 86 -0.60 6.36 -5.55
CA LEU A 86 -0.69 4.89 -5.45
C LEU A 86 -1.98 4.36 -6.08
N GLU A 87 -3.09 5.09 -5.93
CA GLU A 87 -4.37 4.78 -6.59
C GLU A 87 -4.28 4.91 -8.10
N ARG A 88 -3.70 6.01 -8.58
CA ARG A 88 -3.53 6.28 -10.02
C ARG A 88 -2.62 5.26 -10.71
N ILE A 89 -1.58 4.78 -10.04
CA ILE A 89 -0.66 3.77 -10.61
C ILE A 89 -1.17 2.33 -10.44
N GLY A 90 -2.37 2.13 -9.89
CA GLY A 90 -2.99 0.81 -9.71
C GLY A 90 -2.48 0.02 -8.50
N MET A 91 -1.55 0.58 -7.73
CA MET A 91 -0.89 -0.12 -6.64
C MET A 91 -1.76 -0.23 -5.38
N MET A 92 -2.56 0.79 -5.04
CA MET A 92 -3.39 0.76 -3.84
C MET A 92 -4.57 1.71 -3.94
N LYS A 93 -5.77 1.25 -3.55
CA LYS A 93 -6.93 2.11 -3.32
C LYS A 93 -7.46 1.95 -1.90
N ILE A 94 -8.26 2.90 -1.45
CA ILE A 94 -9.07 2.73 -0.23
C ILE A 94 -10.44 2.18 -0.63
N ASP A 95 -10.87 1.09 -0.03
CA ASP A 95 -12.16 0.46 -0.30
C ASP A 95 -13.32 1.12 0.47
N GLU A 96 -14.52 0.55 0.30
CA GLU A 96 -15.74 0.99 0.97
C GLU A 96 -15.73 0.75 2.49
N GLU A 97 -14.82 -0.08 2.99
CA GLU A 97 -14.56 -0.28 4.42
C GLU A 97 -13.54 0.72 4.96
N GLY A 98 -13.03 1.63 4.12
CA GLY A 98 -12.03 2.62 4.48
C GLY A 98 -10.64 2.02 4.71
N LEU A 99 -10.39 0.82 4.17
CA LEU A 99 -9.13 0.09 4.31
C LEU A 99 -8.33 0.09 2.99
N PRO A 100 -6.99 0.02 3.05
CA PRO A 100 -6.19 -0.13 1.84
C PRO A 100 -6.35 -1.52 1.23
N VAL A 101 -6.63 -1.54 -0.08
CA VAL A 101 -6.59 -2.71 -0.96
C VAL A 101 -5.42 -2.53 -1.90
N TRP A 102 -4.46 -3.45 -1.81
CA TRP A 102 -3.24 -3.43 -2.60
C TRP A 102 -3.43 -4.19 -3.91
N MET A 103 -2.70 -3.77 -4.95
CA MET A 103 -2.67 -4.40 -6.27
C MET A 103 -4.06 -4.47 -6.92
N TYR A 104 -4.95 -3.51 -6.61
CA TYR A 104 -6.37 -3.64 -6.89
C TYR A 104 -6.73 -3.64 -8.39
N GLN A 105 -5.88 -3.09 -9.26
CA GLN A 105 -6.09 -3.12 -10.71
C GLN A 105 -5.59 -4.41 -11.35
N ASP A 106 -4.63 -5.08 -10.71
CA ASP A 106 -3.97 -6.27 -11.24
C ASP A 106 -4.37 -7.53 -10.48
N ILE A 107 -5.27 -7.44 -9.49
CA ILE A 107 -5.62 -8.57 -8.64
C ILE A 107 -6.30 -9.69 -9.42
N ASP A 108 -7.23 -9.35 -10.31
CA ASP A 108 -7.91 -10.34 -11.16
C ASP A 108 -6.93 -11.01 -12.11
N ARG A 109 -6.01 -10.24 -12.71
CA ARG A 109 -4.93 -10.79 -13.56
C ARG A 109 -4.00 -11.71 -12.77
N ILE A 110 -3.64 -11.33 -11.54
CA ILE A 110 -2.80 -12.17 -10.66
C ILE A 110 -3.55 -13.46 -10.26
N LEU A 111 -4.85 -13.38 -9.99
CA LEU A 111 -5.70 -14.52 -9.65
C LEU A 111 -5.90 -15.45 -10.85
N GLU A 112 -6.20 -14.92 -12.04
CA GLU A 112 -6.27 -15.67 -13.30
C GLU A 112 -4.96 -16.42 -13.58
N MET A 113 -3.80 -15.78 -13.38
CA MET A 113 -2.50 -16.44 -13.52
C MET A 113 -2.29 -17.61 -12.55
N ILE A 114 -2.93 -17.57 -11.38
CA ILE A 114 -2.89 -18.64 -10.39
C ILE A 114 -3.88 -19.77 -10.75
N GLU A 115 -5.07 -19.42 -11.25
CA GLU A 115 -6.16 -20.35 -11.57
C GLU A 115 -5.98 -21.08 -12.92
N ASP A 116 -5.55 -20.40 -14.00
CA ASP A 116 -5.33 -20.99 -15.34
C ASP A 116 -4.21 -22.06 -15.36
N ARG A 117 -3.48 -22.20 -14.25
CA ARG A 117 -2.31 -23.07 -14.13
C ARG A 117 -2.42 -24.08 -12.97
N ALA A 118 -3.60 -24.20 -12.36
CA ALA A 118 -3.98 -25.21 -11.37
C ALA A 118 -4.72 -26.40 -12.03
#